data_AF-A0A2V5NSX4-F1
#
_entry.id   AF-A0A2V5NSX4-F1
#
_cell.length_a   1.000
_cell.length_b   1.000
_cell.length_c   1.000
_cell.angle_alpha   90.00
_cell.angle_beta   90.00
_cell.angle_gamma   90.00
#
_symmetry.space_group_name_H-M   'P 1'
#
loop_
_entity.id
_entity.type
_entity.pdbx_description
1 polymer ?
#
loop_
_entity_poly.entity_id
_entity_poly.type
_entity_poly.pdbx_seq_one_letter_code
_entity_poly.pdbx_strand_id
1 'polypeptide(L)'
;FYTLAITAESAVTYFAEIPVKSPNEKSYVRAFLGLTAQDIGPFIPKDIFVFVTKGNRILAVQSPAATEITEIPQCRSEWERFARKKSDADEVYRSSGLTNEKAFDEGVQHIEQQGFEAYQRCYDREAKNQKFFASLKKQAQSIVDRLLRN
;
A
#
# COMPACT_ATOMS: atom_id res chain seq x y z
N PHE A 1 -13.74 21.29 7.11
CA PHE A 1 -12.36 21.01 7.57
C PHE A 1 -12.23 19.50 7.72
N TYR A 2 -11.45 18.84 6.85
CA TYR A 2 -11.15 17.41 6.97
C TYR A 2 -9.74 17.26 7.55
N THR A 3 -9.66 17.11 8.87
CA THR A 3 -8.44 16.67 9.57
C THR A 3 -8.64 15.20 9.89
N LEU A 4 -8.39 14.32 8.91
CA LEU A 4 -8.03 12.94 9.23
C LEU A 4 -6.54 12.97 9.51
N ALA A 5 -6.20 13.12 10.78
CA ALA A 5 -4.85 12.85 11.25
C ALA A 5 -4.59 11.36 11.01
N ILE A 6 -3.52 11.06 10.28
CA ILE A 6 -2.89 9.73 10.34
C ILE A 6 -2.56 9.53 11.83
N THR A 7 -3.32 8.69 12.52
CA THR A 7 -3.08 8.40 13.93
C THR A 7 -1.71 7.74 14.05
N ALA A 8 -0.93 8.09 15.07
CA ALA A 8 0.45 7.64 15.25
C ALA A 8 0.64 6.11 15.28
N GLU A 9 -0.45 5.36 15.45
CA GLU A 9 -0.46 3.89 15.54
C GLU A 9 -0.55 3.18 14.18
N SER A 10 -0.89 3.88 13.09
CA SER A 10 -1.03 3.26 11.76
C SER A 10 -0.01 3.82 10.77
N ALA A 11 0.65 2.93 10.04
CA ALA A 11 1.56 3.30 8.96
C ALA A 11 0.80 3.52 7.65
N VAL A 12 1.28 4.45 6.82
CA VAL A 12 0.84 4.58 5.42
C VAL A 12 1.60 3.54 4.59
N THR A 13 0.85 2.61 4.00
CA THR A 13 1.40 1.54 3.16
C THR A 13 1.24 1.90 1.69
N TYR A 14 2.35 1.86 0.95
CA TYR A 14 2.38 2.01 -0.50
C TYR A 14 2.05 0.68 -1.19
N PHE A 15 1.23 0.72 -2.26
CA PHE A 15 0.96 -0.45 -3.09
C PHE A 15 1.28 -0.23 -4.57
N ALA A 16 0.87 0.91 -5.14
CA ALA A 16 1.15 1.19 -6.55
C ALA A 16 1.15 2.69 -6.83
N GLU A 17 2.05 3.16 -7.68
CA GLU A 17 2.05 4.55 -8.13
C GLU A 17 0.81 4.83 -9.00
N ILE A 18 0.20 5.99 -8.82
CA ILE A 18 -0.88 6.48 -9.67
C ILE A 18 -0.33 7.66 -10.47
N PRO A 19 -0.06 7.51 -11.78
CA PRO A 19 0.51 8.59 -12.58
C PRO A 19 -0.45 9.77 -12.67
N VAL A 20 -0.03 10.92 -12.17
CA VAL A 20 -0.73 12.21 -12.22
C VAL A 20 0.14 13.27 -12.87
N LYS A 21 -0.49 14.24 -13.51
CA LYS A 21 0.19 15.38 -14.12
C LYS A 21 0.10 16.58 -13.20
N SER A 22 1.19 17.34 -13.13
CA SER A 22 1.12 18.69 -12.59
C SER A 22 0.56 19.64 -13.66
N PRO A 23 -0.46 20.48 -13.34
CA PRO A 23 -0.95 21.51 -14.25
C PRO A 23 0.06 22.64 -14.49
N ASN A 24 1.06 22.76 -13.61
CA ASN A 24 2.17 23.69 -13.73
C ASN A 24 3.48 22.92 -13.46
N GLU A 25 4.39 22.85 -14.43
CA GLU A 25 5.64 22.06 -14.35
C GLU A 25 6.56 22.43 -13.17
N LYS A 26 6.22 23.49 -12.41
CA LYS A 26 6.91 23.95 -11.21
C LYS A 26 6.49 23.24 -9.91
N SER A 27 5.38 22.50 -9.91
CA SER A 27 4.89 21.81 -8.70
C SER A 27 5.29 20.35 -8.71
N TYR A 28 5.92 19.88 -7.64
CA TYR A 28 6.06 18.46 -7.34
C TYR A 28 4.69 17.87 -7.00
N VAL A 29 4.32 16.78 -7.67
CA VAL A 29 3.07 16.05 -7.50
C VAL A 29 3.39 14.55 -7.48
N ARG A 30 2.90 13.84 -6.46
CA ARG A 30 2.89 12.37 -6.44
C ARG A 30 1.53 11.88 -5.99
N ALA A 31 1.12 10.74 -6.52
CA ALA A 31 -0.03 10.01 -6.02
C ALA A 31 0.25 8.51 -6.01
N PHE A 32 -0.31 7.80 -5.04
CA PHE A 32 -0.23 6.35 -4.97
C PHE A 32 -1.49 5.74 -4.37
N LEU A 33 -1.74 4.50 -4.77
CA LEU A 33 -2.71 3.60 -4.17
C LEU A 33 -2.10 3.02 -2.89
N GLY A 34 -2.86 3.05 -1.80
CA GLY A 34 -2.39 2.60 -0.50
C GLY A 34 -3.50 2.28 0.48
N LEU A 35 -3.11 2.15 1.75
CA LEU A 35 -3.99 2.10 2.92
C LEU A 35 -3.22 2.55 4.16
N THR A 36 -3.95 2.69 5.27
CA THR A 36 -3.35 2.76 6.60
C THR A 36 -3.59 1.44 7.34
N ALA A 37 -2.55 0.87 7.94
CA ALA A 37 -2.61 -0.35 8.73
C ALA A 37 -1.58 -0.34 9.87
N GLN A 38 -1.86 -1.11 10.92
CA GLN A 38 -0.93 -1.37 12.02
C GLN A 38 -0.07 -2.61 11.74
N ASP A 39 -0.67 -3.61 11.08
CA ASP A 39 -0.02 -4.87 10.74
C ASP A 39 0.38 -4.96 9.26
N ILE A 40 1.03 -6.07 8.90
CA ILE A 40 1.26 -6.49 7.52
C ILE A 40 0.28 -7.61 7.14
N GLY A 41 -0.02 -7.73 5.84
CA GLY A 41 -0.96 -8.74 5.38
C GLY A 41 -1.38 -8.56 3.93
N PRO A 42 -2.20 -9.48 3.40
CA PRO A 42 -2.71 -9.42 2.03
C PRO A 42 -3.87 -8.43 1.93
N PHE A 43 -3.66 -7.21 2.43
CA PHE A 43 -4.69 -6.20 2.48
C PHE A 43 -4.92 -5.61 1.09
N ILE A 44 -6.18 -5.58 0.68
CA ILE A 44 -6.57 -4.88 -0.53
C ILE A 44 -6.47 -3.36 -0.25
N PRO A 45 -5.64 -2.61 -1.00
CA PRO A 45 -5.54 -1.16 -0.82
C PRO A 45 -6.87 -0.49 -1.17
N LYS A 46 -7.21 0.57 -0.44
CA LYS A 46 -8.52 1.22 -0.49
C LYS A 46 -8.47 2.75 -0.54
N ASP A 47 -7.29 3.33 -0.37
CA ASP A 47 -7.09 4.77 -0.31
C ASP A 47 -6.15 5.25 -1.41
N ILE A 48 -6.39 6.47 -1.88
CA ILE A 48 -5.47 7.24 -2.71
C ILE A 48 -4.79 8.27 -1.83
N PHE A 49 -3.47 8.28 -1.86
CA PHE A 49 -2.64 9.30 -1.24
C PHE A 49 -2.12 10.25 -2.31
N VAL A 50 -2.24 11.55 -2.10
CA VAL A 50 -1.77 12.60 -3.02
C VAL A 50 -0.91 13.59 -2.24
N PHE A 51 0.27 13.89 -2.77
CA PHE A 51 1.21 14.88 -2.25
C PHE A 51 1.47 15.92 -3.32
N VAL A 52 1.22 17.20 -3.00
CA VAL A 52 1.53 18.32 -3.90
C VAL A 52 2.31 19.40 -3.18
N THR A 53 3.20 20.08 -3.90
CA THR A 53 3.82 21.33 -3.45
C THR A 53 3.00 22.52 -3.97
N LYS A 54 2.63 23.45 -3.08
CA LYS A 54 1.96 24.71 -3.42
C LYS A 54 2.67 25.84 -2.69
N GLY A 55 3.51 26.58 -3.42
CA GLY A 55 4.40 27.58 -2.82
C GLY A 55 5.37 26.93 -1.85
N ASN A 56 5.37 27.36 -0.59
CA ASN A 56 6.22 26.82 0.48
C ASN A 56 5.55 25.72 1.31
N ARG A 57 4.42 25.16 0.85
CA ARG A 57 3.66 24.13 1.59
C ARG A 57 3.63 22.82 0.83
N ILE A 58 3.69 21.72 1.57
CA ILE A 58 3.32 20.39 1.09
C ILE A 58 1.90 20.13 1.57
N LEU A 59 1.00 19.82 0.63
CA LEU A 59 -0.34 19.36 0.93
C LEU A 59 -0.37 17.85 0.74
N ALA A 60 -0.73 17.12 1.79
CA ALA A 60 -0.94 15.68 1.77
C ALA A 60 -2.44 15.39 1.93
N VAL A 61 -2.97 14.54 1.06
CA VAL A 61 -4.38 14.14 1.07
C VAL A 61 -4.46 12.61 1.05
N GLN A 62 -5.22 12.05 1.98
CA GLN A 62 -5.75 10.69 1.90
C GLN A 62 -7.22 10.78 1.47
N SER A 63 -7.62 9.95 0.51
CA SER A 63 -8.98 9.92 0.00
C SER A 63 -9.38 8.47 -0.32
N PRO A 64 -10.53 7.97 0.17
CA PRO A 64 -11.01 6.66 -0.21
C PRO A 64 -11.14 6.53 -1.73
N ALA A 65 -10.75 5.39 -2.30
CA ALA A 65 -10.99 5.10 -3.70
C ALA A 65 -12.49 5.10 -4.00
N ALA A 66 -12.89 5.86 -5.02
CA ALA A 66 -14.30 5.96 -5.44
C ALA A 66 -14.78 4.74 -6.24
N THR A 67 -13.83 3.94 -6.74
CA THR A 67 -14.09 2.64 -7.36
C THR A 67 -13.76 1.54 -6.38
N GLU A 68 -14.51 0.45 -6.43
CA GLU A 68 -14.11 -0.78 -5.77
C GLU A 68 -12.78 -1.26 -6.36
N ILE A 69 -11.87 -1.64 -5.47
CA ILE A 69 -10.58 -2.24 -5.81
C ILE A 69 -10.72 -3.72 -5.51
N THR A 70 -10.76 -4.50 -6.56
CA THR A 70 -10.77 -5.96 -6.44
C THR A 70 -9.36 -6.45 -6.19
N GLU A 71 -9.25 -7.56 -5.48
CA GLU A 71 -7.97 -8.24 -5.35
C GLU A 71 -7.37 -8.61 -6.70
N ILE A 72 -6.04 -8.57 -6.76
CA ILE A 72 -5.25 -9.09 -7.87
C ILE A 72 -4.81 -10.53 -7.53
N PRO A 73 -5.38 -11.57 -8.18
CA PRO A 73 -5.13 -12.96 -7.81
C PRO A 73 -3.65 -13.35 -7.84
N GLN A 74 -2.89 -12.88 -8.83
CA GLN A 74 -1.45 -13.16 -8.90
C GLN A 74 -0.68 -12.57 -7.70
N CYS A 75 -1.13 -11.45 -7.14
CA CYS A 75 -0.50 -10.88 -5.95
C CYS A 75 -0.91 -11.65 -4.70
N ARG A 76 -2.16 -12.10 -4.58
CA ARG A 76 -2.55 -13.03 -3.50
C ARG A 76 -1.70 -14.30 -3.53
N SER A 77 -1.43 -14.87 -4.70
CA SER A 77 -0.55 -16.04 -4.82
C SER A 77 0.89 -15.77 -4.32
N GLU A 78 1.43 -14.58 -4.54
CA GLU A 78 2.74 -14.20 -3.98
C GLU A 78 2.71 -14.22 -2.45
N TRP A 79 1.68 -13.64 -1.82
CA TRP A 79 1.50 -13.68 -0.37
C TRP A 79 1.37 -15.12 0.15
N GLU A 80 0.49 -15.91 -0.46
CA GLU A 80 0.23 -17.30 -0.07
C GLU A 80 1.49 -18.17 -0.11
N ARG A 81 2.41 -17.91 -1.04
CA ARG A 81 3.69 -18.62 -1.11
C ARG A 81 4.53 -18.40 0.15
N PHE A 82 4.55 -17.20 0.70
CA PHE A 82 5.28 -16.90 1.94
C PHE A 82 4.48 -17.35 3.18
N ALA A 83 3.15 -17.24 3.16
CA ALA A 83 2.31 -17.74 4.25
C ALA A 83 2.51 -19.25 4.48
N ARG A 84 2.68 -20.04 3.41
CA ARG A 84 3.05 -21.47 3.53
C ARG A 84 4.40 -21.68 4.21
N LYS A 85 5.44 -20.95 3.78
CA LYS A 85 6.77 -21.01 4.41
C LYS A 85 6.72 -20.62 5.90
N LYS A 86 5.91 -19.63 6.25
CA LYS A 86 5.70 -19.20 7.63
C LYS A 86 5.05 -20.34 8.43
N SER A 87 4.01 -20.96 7.88
CA SER A 87 3.35 -22.10 8.51
C SER A 87 4.32 -23.25 8.82
N ASP A 88 5.24 -23.55 7.89
CA ASP A 88 6.27 -24.58 8.09
C ASP A 88 7.24 -24.18 9.22
N ALA A 89 7.69 -22.92 9.28
CA ALA A 89 8.55 -22.41 10.35
C ALA A 89 7.83 -22.43 11.71
N ASP A 90 6.55 -22.04 11.75
CA ASP A 90 5.74 -22.06 12.97
C ASP A 90 5.54 -23.51 13.48
N GLU A 91 5.46 -24.50 12.58
CA GLU A 91 5.39 -25.92 12.96
C GLU A 91 6.71 -26.40 13.59
N VAL A 92 7.86 -26.00 13.04
CA VAL A 92 9.17 -26.25 13.65
C VAL A 92 9.27 -25.61 15.03
N TYR A 93 8.79 -24.37 15.19
CA TYR A 93 8.77 -23.70 16.48
C TYR A 93 7.87 -24.43 17.50
N ARG A 94 6.65 -24.81 17.10
CA ARG A 94 5.73 -25.57 17.95
C ARG A 94 6.28 -26.94 18.35
N SER A 95 6.81 -27.70 17.39
CA SER A 95 7.36 -29.04 17.65
C SER A 95 8.61 -29.02 18.54
N SER A 96 9.32 -27.89 18.62
CA SER A 96 10.43 -27.67 19.56
C SER A 96 10.00 -27.45 21.02
N GLY A 97 8.69 -27.47 21.31
CA GLY A 97 8.19 -27.06 22.63
C GLY A 97 8.36 -25.56 22.88
N LEU A 98 8.30 -24.74 21.82
CA LEU A 98 8.47 -23.27 21.86
C LEU A 98 9.86 -22.81 22.32
N THR A 99 10.90 -23.61 22.06
CA THR A 99 12.28 -23.29 22.46
C THR A 99 13.18 -22.87 21.30
N ASN A 100 12.77 -23.15 20.07
CA ASN A 100 13.53 -22.78 18.87
C ASN A 100 13.24 -21.32 18.46
N GLU A 101 13.84 -20.37 19.18
CA GLU A 101 13.71 -18.92 18.93
C GLU A 101 14.03 -18.56 17.47
N LYS A 102 15.01 -19.23 16.85
CA LYS A 102 15.35 -19.02 15.44
C LYS A 102 14.18 -19.30 14.50
N ALA A 103 13.43 -20.37 14.74
CA ALA A 103 12.25 -20.70 13.92
C ALA A 103 11.13 -19.66 14.09
N PHE A 104 10.97 -19.12 15.31
CA PHE A 104 10.05 -18.02 15.58
C PHE A 104 10.45 -16.73 14.86
N ASP A 105 11.71 -16.31 14.99
CA ASP A 105 12.24 -15.09 14.35
C ASP A 105 12.19 -15.19 12.81
N GLU A 106 12.57 -16.34 12.25
CA GLU A 106 12.46 -16.61 10.81
C GLU A 106 11.00 -16.49 10.32
N GLY A 107 10.05 -17.07 11.06
CA GLY A 107 8.62 -17.04 10.70
C GLY A 107 7.96 -15.67 10.82
N VAL A 108 8.20 -14.95 11.93
CA VAL A 108 7.55 -13.67 12.21
C VAL A 108 8.24 -12.50 11.52
N GLN A 109 9.55 -12.35 11.70
CA GLN A 109 10.23 -11.14 11.24
C GLN A 109 10.63 -11.22 9.77
N HIS A 110 11.07 -12.39 9.31
CA HIS A 110 11.67 -12.49 7.98
C HIS A 110 10.67 -12.93 6.90
N ILE A 111 9.99 -14.06 7.10
CA ILE A 111 9.15 -14.64 6.06
C ILE A 111 7.90 -13.77 5.82
N GLU A 112 7.26 -13.30 6.88
CA GLU A 112 6.03 -12.50 6.77
C GLU A 112 6.30 -11.14 6.11
N GLN A 113 7.36 -10.44 6.55
CA GLN A 113 7.80 -9.18 5.97
C GLN A 113 8.17 -9.36 4.48
N GLN A 114 8.92 -10.41 4.12
CA GLN A 114 9.23 -10.72 2.72
C GLN A 114 7.98 -11.00 1.89
N GLY A 115 7.00 -11.68 2.48
CA GLY A 115 5.70 -11.92 1.86
C GLY A 115 4.95 -10.63 1.57
N PHE A 116 4.92 -9.72 2.53
CA PHE A 116 4.28 -8.42 2.37
C PHE A 116 4.97 -7.55 1.31
N GLU A 117 6.30 -7.50 1.31
CA GLU A 117 7.04 -6.77 0.28
C GLU A 117 6.85 -7.36 -1.12
N ALA A 118 6.81 -8.69 -1.23
CA ALA A 118 6.51 -9.36 -2.50
C ALA A 118 5.09 -9.04 -2.99
N TYR A 119 4.13 -9.02 -2.07
CA TYR A 119 2.75 -8.59 -2.33
C TYR A 119 2.68 -7.15 -2.83
N GLN A 120 3.34 -6.20 -2.15
CA GLN A 120 3.41 -4.80 -2.55
C GLN A 120 4.08 -4.62 -3.92
N ARG A 121 5.24 -5.26 -4.16
CA ARG A 121 5.93 -5.23 -5.47
C ARG A 121 5.08 -5.81 -6.59
N CYS A 122 4.26 -6.82 -6.29
CA CYS A 122 3.31 -7.34 -7.26
C CYS A 122 2.23 -6.29 -7.59
N TYR A 123 1.64 -5.65 -6.59
CA TYR A 123 0.66 -4.58 -6.81
C TYR A 123 1.22 -3.44 -7.65
N ASP A 124 2.45 -2.99 -7.38
CA ASP A 124 3.10 -1.90 -8.10
C ASP A 124 3.23 -2.19 -9.60
N ARG A 125 3.51 -3.46 -9.94
CA ARG A 125 3.60 -3.91 -11.32
C ARG A 125 2.23 -4.13 -11.97
N GLU A 126 1.29 -4.73 -11.25
CA GLU A 126 0.06 -5.30 -11.81
C GLU A 126 -1.15 -4.36 -11.73
N ALA A 127 -1.19 -3.42 -10.78
CA ALA A 127 -2.34 -2.55 -10.55
C ALA A 127 -2.72 -1.75 -11.80
N LYS A 128 -1.72 -1.26 -12.55
CA LYS A 128 -1.93 -0.49 -13.78
C LYS A 128 -2.65 -1.25 -14.90
N ASN A 129 -2.63 -2.59 -14.84
CA ASN A 129 -3.28 -3.47 -15.80
C ASN A 129 -4.72 -3.81 -15.40
N GLN A 130 -5.16 -3.40 -14.20
CA GLN A 130 -6.48 -3.71 -13.68
C GLN A 130 -7.53 -2.72 -14.15
N LYS A 131 -8.78 -3.19 -14.26
CA LYS A 131 -9.93 -2.38 -14.71
C LYS A 131 -10.18 -1.14 -13.84
N PHE A 132 -9.95 -1.25 -12.51
CA PHE A 132 -10.15 -0.15 -11.57
C PHE A 132 -9.17 1.01 -11.77
N PHE A 133 -8.00 0.78 -12.38
CA PHE A 133 -6.89 1.72 -12.34
C PHE A 133 -7.16 3.02 -13.11
N ALA A 134 -7.91 2.94 -14.22
CA ALA A 134 -8.30 4.12 -14.99
C ALA A 134 -9.15 5.10 -14.15
N SER A 135 -10.05 4.57 -13.31
CA SER A 135 -10.87 5.38 -12.40
C SER A 135 -10.03 5.99 -11.28
N LEU A 136 -9.08 5.24 -10.70
CA LEU A 136 -8.14 5.76 -9.71
C LEU A 136 -7.32 6.93 -10.27
N LYS A 137 -6.80 6.78 -11.49
CA LYS A 137 -6.03 7.83 -12.17
C LYS A 137 -6.85 9.11 -12.35
N LYS A 138 -8.10 8.99 -12.79
CA LYS A 138 -9.02 10.14 -12.94
C LYS A 138 -9.30 10.81 -11.59
N GLN A 139 -9.54 10.03 -10.54
CA GLN A 139 -9.78 10.55 -9.20
C GLN A 139 -8.56 11.28 -8.64
N ALA A 140 -7.37 10.67 -8.74
CA ALA A 140 -6.13 11.28 -8.29
C ALA A 140 -5.83 12.59 -9.03
N GLN A 141 -6.01 12.62 -10.36
CA GLN A 141 -5.86 13.85 -11.15
C GLN A 141 -6.84 14.94 -10.70
N SER A 142 -8.11 14.60 -10.46
CA SER A 142 -9.11 15.55 -9.96
C SER A 142 -8.73 16.15 -8.61
N ILE A 143 -8.13 15.35 -7.71
CA ILE A 143 -7.60 15.84 -6.42
C ILE A 143 -6.46 16.84 -6.67
N VAL A 144 -5.48 16.48 -7.50
CA VAL A 144 -4.36 17.37 -7.86
C VAL A 144 -4.86 18.69 -8.45
N ASP A 145 -5.78 18.62 -9.42
CA ASP A 145 -6.34 19.80 -10.08
C ASP A 145 -7.09 20.70 -9.09
N ARG A 146 -7.75 20.14 -8.07
CA ARG A 146 -8.42 20.93 -7.02
C ARG A 146 -7.43 21.61 -6.09
N LEU A 147 -6.35 20.91 -5.72
CA LEU A 147 -5.34 21.46 -4.81
C LEU A 147 -4.54 22.59 -5.47
N LEU A 148 -4.23 22.45 -6.76
CA LEU A 148 -3.41 23.39 -7.52
C LEU A 148 -4.21 24.47 -8.26
N ARG A 149 -5.56 24.42 -8.24
CA ARG A 149 -6.40 25.55 -8.62
C ARG A 149 -6.17 26.71 -7.63
N ASN A 150 -6.12 27.93 -8.17
CA ASN A 150 -5.98 29.18 -7.43
C ASN A 150 -7.23 29.43 -6.60
#